data_AF-A0A2E7QE67-F1
#
_entry.id   AF-A0A2E7QE67-F1
#
_cell.length_a   1.000
_cell.length_b   1.000
_cell.length_c   1.000
_cell.angle_alpha   90.00
_cell.angle_beta   90.00
_cell.angle_gamma   90.00
#
_symmetry.space_group_name_H-M   'P 1'
#
loop_
_entity.id
_entity.type
_entity.pdbx_description
1 polymer ?
#
loop_
_entity_poly.entity_id
_entity_poly.type
_entity_poly.pdbx_seq_one_letter_code
_entity_poly.pdbx_strand_id
1 'polypeptide(L)'
;MSKLTIAHELYRNTIQLSGLSILCIAAALSSQLYWLSSHGLLFQFGELGLRIPLALVVGGGLAWFFSILLRKGLLNPAFSLSGPIAQRFCVGTSIIVLTSMAAYPNHPFVTLGILLGYLSNLICFDRARKEPTQISPKFIHRLLCWGIFLVSVASIYFREPALFHSPRFWAEDGMFFFVHFFNNRGPMELFWGFEYYRLIHNLTAYIAVQYVALAEAPLVFTLVAAFFTAIPIAIVSFGRSSYWEAVPKKILIIALYLLVPFSQETWLNLNGISYTLTLVSALILMSQVTPANLWPYRACLMFAGLSGVLSCLFTPFFGVRAWIKRDKEHLVQFLLLCVCSVIQFSVVFYSDYMTGEGIDMRITPPSAETTVLVVWLRTLLTAVSLPATIYCANAFTSGLSFPDLYLQYSLIYGLITLGILGFYVRGTCDLGVALLAGCFLLLAVFSTVFGVGGPGNTAFLHITNGMRYFYIPAVMVTLVMASPILCAANPTLMLKKQIAIYGLMALIIHNGVDGYGYLNVYEQAWPKWEEQANRWLENPQHPIQIAPAGFKMHLTPPGDK
;
A
#
# COMPACT_ATOMS: atom_id res chain seq x y z
N MET A 1 -36.44 -29.35 3.39
CA MET A 1 -35.82 -28.33 4.27
C MET A 1 -36.93 -27.58 5.00
N SER A 2 -36.96 -27.60 6.33
CA SER A 2 -38.05 -26.99 7.10
C SER A 2 -37.92 -25.46 7.10
N LYS A 3 -39.05 -24.75 7.14
CA LYS A 3 -39.10 -23.28 7.20
C LYS A 3 -38.27 -22.70 8.36
N LEU A 4 -38.04 -23.49 9.41
CA LEU A 4 -37.21 -23.13 10.57
C LEU A 4 -35.72 -23.00 10.22
N THR A 5 -35.19 -23.85 9.34
CA THR A 5 -33.76 -23.81 8.96
C THR A 5 -33.45 -22.55 8.16
N ILE A 6 -34.36 -22.16 7.25
CA ILE A 6 -34.25 -20.93 6.45
C ILE A 6 -34.37 -19.69 7.34
N ALA A 7 -35.28 -19.68 8.30
CA ALA A 7 -35.44 -18.57 9.25
C ALA A 7 -34.19 -18.37 10.14
N HIS A 8 -33.59 -19.48 10.60
CA HIS A 8 -32.39 -19.42 11.44
C HIS A 8 -31.15 -18.95 10.66
N GLU A 9 -31.04 -19.32 9.38
CA GLU A 9 -29.96 -18.87 8.50
C GLU A 9 -30.14 -17.40 8.09
N LEU A 10 -31.38 -16.96 7.88
CA LEU A 10 -31.74 -15.55 7.64
C LEU A 10 -31.46 -14.66 8.87
N TYR A 11 -31.81 -15.12 10.07
CA TYR A 11 -31.57 -14.38 11.31
C TYR A 11 -30.06 -14.20 11.58
N ARG A 12 -29.26 -15.24 11.32
CA ARG A 12 -27.81 -15.22 11.49
C ARG A 12 -27.11 -14.24 10.55
N ASN A 13 -27.51 -14.20 9.28
CA ASN A 13 -26.94 -13.30 8.28
C ASN A 13 -27.32 -11.83 8.51
N THR A 14 -28.53 -11.56 9.02
CA THR A 14 -29.04 -10.20 9.25
C THR A 14 -28.32 -9.52 10.43
N ILE A 15 -28.06 -10.26 11.52
CA ILE A 15 -27.30 -9.76 12.69
C ILE A 15 -25.83 -9.48 12.32
N GLN A 16 -25.26 -10.27 11.42
CA GLN A 16 -23.88 -10.09 10.96
C GLN A 16 -23.69 -8.78 10.17
N LEU A 17 -24.68 -8.40 9.36
CA LEU A 17 -24.67 -7.15 8.60
C LEU A 17 -24.93 -5.91 9.48
N SER A 18 -25.81 -6.00 10.47
CA SER A 18 -26.09 -4.87 11.38
C SER A 18 -24.91 -4.57 12.32
N GLY A 19 -24.23 -5.60 12.83
CA GLY A 19 -23.03 -5.44 13.66
C GLY A 19 -21.86 -4.80 12.89
N LEU A 20 -21.64 -5.19 11.64
CA LEU A 20 -20.58 -4.60 10.79
C LEU A 20 -20.87 -3.13 10.47
N SER A 21 -22.14 -2.80 10.20
CA SER A 21 -22.57 -1.43 9.91
C SER A 21 -22.33 -0.50 11.10
N ILE A 22 -22.65 -0.96 12.31
CA ILE A 22 -22.43 -0.21 13.56
C ILE A 22 -20.93 -0.04 13.84
N LEU A 23 -20.11 -1.06 13.61
CA LEU A 23 -18.66 -0.98 13.82
C LEU A 23 -17.99 -0.04 12.82
N CYS A 24 -18.41 -0.05 11.55
CA CYS A 24 -17.93 0.87 10.52
C CYS A 24 -18.32 2.33 10.82
N ILE A 25 -19.55 2.56 11.29
CA ILE A 25 -20.01 3.89 11.71
C ILE A 25 -19.23 4.36 12.96
N ALA A 26 -19.04 3.50 13.96
CA ALA A 26 -18.31 3.83 15.17
C ALA A 26 -16.82 4.11 14.91
N ALA A 27 -16.15 3.33 14.06
CA ALA A 27 -14.75 3.53 13.69
C ALA A 27 -14.54 4.78 12.83
N ALA A 28 -15.50 5.11 11.95
CA ALA A 28 -15.49 6.34 11.18
C ALA A 28 -15.71 7.57 12.09
N LEU A 29 -16.63 7.48 13.06
CA LEU A 29 -16.90 8.56 14.01
C LEU A 29 -15.76 8.76 15.03
N SER A 30 -15.10 7.69 15.48
CA SER A 30 -14.00 7.80 16.45
C SER A 30 -12.75 8.44 15.86
N SER A 31 -12.41 8.08 14.61
CA SER A 31 -11.29 8.70 13.87
C SER A 31 -11.58 10.18 13.53
N GLN A 32 -12.84 10.53 13.26
CA GLN A 32 -13.27 11.91 13.07
C GLN A 32 -13.20 12.76 14.34
N LEU A 33 -13.70 12.27 15.47
CA LEU A 33 -13.68 13.00 16.74
C LEU A 33 -12.24 13.26 17.21
N TYR A 34 -11.36 12.28 16.99
CA TYR A 34 -9.94 12.43 17.29
C TYR A 34 -9.26 13.47 16.38
N TRP A 35 -9.52 13.44 15.07
CA TRP A 35 -8.93 14.40 14.12
C TRP A 35 -9.46 15.84 14.30
N LEU A 36 -10.77 16.00 14.54
CA LEU A 36 -11.38 17.32 14.80
C LEU A 36 -10.89 17.91 16.13
N SER A 37 -10.65 17.05 17.12
CA SER A 37 -10.03 17.44 18.39
C SER A 37 -8.57 17.84 18.22
N SER A 38 -7.78 17.12 17.40
CA SER A 38 -6.35 17.41 17.21
C SER A 38 -6.06 18.65 16.37
N HIS A 39 -7.04 19.14 15.60
CA HIS A 39 -6.90 20.34 14.76
C HIS A 39 -7.68 21.56 15.30
N GLY A 40 -8.26 21.48 16.51
CA GLY A 40 -8.95 22.61 17.16
C GLY A 40 -10.27 23.02 16.50
N LEU A 41 -10.85 22.17 15.65
CA LEU A 41 -12.03 22.46 14.82
C LEU A 41 -13.37 22.05 15.47
N LEU A 42 -13.33 21.48 16.68
CA LEU A 42 -14.51 20.91 17.35
C LEU A 42 -15.62 21.95 17.66
N PHE A 43 -15.35 23.27 17.57
CA PHE A 43 -16.28 24.34 17.98
C PHE A 43 -16.57 25.44 16.94
N GLN A 44 -16.14 25.33 15.67
CA GLN A 44 -16.45 26.35 14.66
C GLN A 44 -17.72 26.00 13.85
N PHE A 45 -18.90 26.22 14.43
CA PHE A 45 -20.22 25.93 13.81
C PHE A 45 -20.76 27.02 12.87
N GLY A 46 -20.06 28.15 12.70
CA GLY A 46 -20.58 29.33 11.98
C GLY A 46 -20.76 29.16 10.46
N GLU A 47 -19.91 28.39 9.79
CA GLU A 47 -19.96 28.24 8.32
C GLU A 47 -20.97 27.19 7.82
N LEU A 48 -21.44 26.30 8.70
CA LEU A 48 -22.36 25.21 8.33
C LEU A 48 -23.75 25.75 7.91
N GLY A 49 -24.17 26.87 8.49
CA GLY A 49 -25.48 27.49 8.25
C GLY A 49 -25.68 28.08 6.86
N LEU A 50 -24.60 28.43 6.14
CA LEU A 50 -24.65 28.98 4.79
C LEU A 50 -24.49 27.91 3.69
N ARG A 51 -23.78 26.81 3.99
CA ARG A 51 -23.47 25.76 3.01
C ARG A 51 -24.60 24.77 2.79
N ILE A 52 -25.38 24.46 3.83
CA ILE A 52 -26.53 23.53 3.75
C ILE A 52 -27.65 24.08 2.84
N PRO A 53 -28.09 25.36 2.95
CA PRO A 53 -29.09 25.92 2.06
C PRO A 53 -28.65 25.95 0.60
N LEU A 54 -27.38 26.30 0.33
CA LEU A 54 -26.84 26.36 -1.04
C LEU A 54 -26.78 24.95 -1.68
N ALA A 55 -26.35 23.95 -0.93
CA ALA A 55 -26.31 22.56 -1.40
C ALA A 55 -27.72 21.99 -1.67
N LEU A 56 -28.72 22.37 -0.87
CA LEU A 56 -30.13 22.01 -1.10
C LEU A 56 -30.71 22.68 -2.34
N VAL A 57 -30.36 23.95 -2.60
CA VAL A 57 -30.81 24.69 -3.80
C VAL A 57 -30.18 24.12 -5.07
N VAL A 58 -28.87 23.86 -5.07
CA VAL A 58 -28.15 23.32 -6.23
C VAL A 58 -28.52 21.85 -6.47
N GLY A 59 -28.59 21.03 -5.41
CA GLY A 59 -29.00 19.63 -5.50
C GLY A 59 -30.46 19.48 -5.95
N GLY A 60 -31.37 20.33 -5.45
CA GLY A 60 -32.77 20.38 -5.88
C GLY A 60 -32.92 20.83 -7.34
N GLY A 61 -32.16 21.84 -7.76
CA GLY A 61 -32.17 22.34 -9.14
C GLY A 61 -31.68 21.32 -10.17
N LEU A 62 -30.59 20.62 -9.87
CA LEU A 62 -30.06 19.56 -10.74
C LEU A 62 -31.01 18.35 -10.79
N ALA A 63 -31.56 17.93 -9.65
CA ALA A 63 -32.56 16.86 -9.60
C ALA A 63 -33.80 17.18 -10.46
N TRP A 64 -34.29 18.43 -10.39
CA TRP A 64 -35.40 18.89 -11.21
C TRP A 64 -35.04 18.93 -12.71
N PHE A 65 -33.85 19.42 -13.05
CA PHE A 65 -33.35 19.47 -14.43
C PHE A 65 -33.21 18.07 -15.05
N PHE A 66 -32.61 17.11 -14.34
CA PHE A 66 -32.51 15.73 -14.81
C PHE A 66 -33.88 15.04 -14.92
N SER A 67 -34.82 15.36 -14.02
CA SER A 67 -36.19 14.85 -14.12
C SER A 67 -36.91 15.32 -15.39
N ILE A 68 -36.64 16.56 -15.84
CA ILE A 68 -37.18 17.12 -17.08
C ILE A 68 -36.54 16.47 -18.31
N LEU A 69 -35.22 16.27 -18.30
CA LEU A 69 -34.50 15.62 -19.40
C LEU A 69 -34.94 14.16 -19.60
N LEU A 70 -35.17 13.43 -18.51
CA LEU A 70 -35.74 12.08 -18.52
C LEU A 70 -37.18 12.05 -19.01
N ARG A 71 -38.01 13.04 -18.65
CA ARG A 71 -39.42 13.12 -19.09
C ARG A 71 -39.56 13.44 -20.58
N LYS A 72 -38.60 14.16 -21.16
CA LYS A 72 -38.58 14.55 -22.57
C LYS A 72 -37.93 13.51 -23.51
N GLY A 73 -37.48 12.36 -22.99
CA GLY A 73 -36.91 11.29 -23.81
C GLY A 73 -35.56 11.63 -24.47
N LEU A 74 -34.85 12.65 -23.97
CA LEU A 74 -33.59 13.14 -24.55
C LEU A 74 -32.37 12.31 -24.12
N LEU A 75 -32.55 11.27 -23.30
CA LEU A 75 -31.51 10.34 -22.87
C LEU A 75 -31.84 8.92 -23.35
N ASN A 76 -30.84 8.28 -23.99
CA ASN A 76 -30.89 7.02 -24.74
C ASN A 76 -31.48 5.83 -23.92
N PRO A 77 -32.37 4.97 -24.47
CA PRO A 77 -33.20 4.04 -23.69
C PRO A 77 -32.51 2.74 -23.22
N ALA A 78 -31.17 2.63 -23.33
CA ALA A 78 -30.44 1.46 -22.82
C ALA A 78 -30.44 1.33 -21.27
N PHE A 79 -30.83 2.39 -20.56
CA PHE A 79 -31.12 2.40 -19.13
C PHE A 79 -32.57 2.81 -18.87
N SER A 80 -33.55 2.06 -19.39
CA SER A 80 -34.96 2.21 -19.00
C SER A 80 -35.17 1.72 -17.56
N LEU A 81 -34.79 2.55 -16.58
CA LEU A 81 -35.25 2.47 -15.20
C LEU A 81 -36.68 3.05 -15.12
N SER A 82 -37.67 2.32 -15.67
CA SER A 82 -39.05 2.79 -15.90
C SER A 82 -39.94 2.89 -14.64
N GLY A 83 -39.35 2.89 -13.45
CA GLY A 83 -40.08 2.97 -12.19
C GLY A 83 -39.97 4.35 -11.52
N PRO A 84 -41.06 4.88 -10.92
CA PRO A 84 -41.02 6.12 -10.14
C PRO A 84 -40.03 6.07 -8.96
N ILE A 85 -39.65 4.86 -8.52
CA ILE A 85 -38.65 4.63 -7.48
C ILE A 85 -37.22 4.82 -8.00
N ALA A 86 -36.94 4.47 -9.25
CA ALA A 86 -35.61 4.62 -9.83
C ALA A 86 -35.28 6.08 -10.16
N GLN A 87 -36.29 6.86 -10.56
CA GLN A 87 -36.18 8.31 -10.64
C GLN A 87 -35.95 8.95 -9.26
N ARG A 88 -36.67 8.49 -8.23
CA ARG A 88 -36.44 8.94 -6.83
C ARG A 88 -35.07 8.49 -6.30
N PHE A 89 -34.54 7.36 -6.76
CA PHE A 89 -33.21 6.84 -6.44
C PHE A 89 -32.10 7.71 -7.04
N CYS A 90 -32.12 7.99 -8.34
CA CYS A 90 -31.15 8.90 -8.95
C CYS A 90 -31.17 10.28 -8.27
N VAL A 91 -32.35 10.80 -7.96
CA VAL A 91 -32.50 12.07 -7.24
C VAL A 91 -31.95 11.99 -5.81
N GLY A 92 -32.29 10.97 -5.03
CA GLY A 92 -31.83 10.81 -3.65
C GLY A 92 -30.31 10.59 -3.54
N THR A 93 -29.74 9.74 -4.40
CA THR A 93 -28.30 9.49 -4.43
C THR A 93 -27.53 10.71 -4.92
N SER A 94 -28.03 11.42 -5.95
CA SER A 94 -27.41 12.67 -6.39
C SER A 94 -27.47 13.74 -5.31
N ILE A 95 -28.60 13.90 -4.59
CA ILE A 95 -28.72 14.86 -3.49
C ILE A 95 -27.75 14.51 -2.36
N ILE A 96 -27.67 13.24 -1.93
CA ILE A 96 -26.80 12.81 -0.83
C ILE A 96 -25.32 12.96 -1.20
N VAL A 97 -24.93 12.58 -2.41
CA VAL A 97 -23.55 12.73 -2.89
C VAL A 97 -23.18 14.21 -3.02
N LEU A 98 -24.05 15.04 -3.58
CA LEU A 98 -23.81 16.48 -3.70
C LEU A 98 -23.79 17.19 -2.34
N THR A 99 -24.72 16.85 -1.43
CA THR A 99 -24.74 17.45 -0.08
C THR A 99 -23.58 16.96 0.78
N SER A 100 -23.14 15.70 0.68
CA SER A 100 -21.97 15.21 1.42
C SER A 100 -20.67 15.78 0.86
N MET A 101 -20.53 15.92 -0.47
CA MET A 101 -19.37 16.58 -1.09
C MET A 101 -19.33 18.09 -0.80
N ALA A 102 -20.48 18.77 -0.71
CA ALA A 102 -20.55 20.19 -0.38
C ALA A 102 -20.35 20.46 1.13
N ALA A 103 -20.88 19.60 2.00
CA ALA A 103 -20.72 19.71 3.45
C ALA A 103 -19.32 19.26 3.92
N TYR A 104 -18.71 18.31 3.21
CA TYR A 104 -17.44 17.70 3.59
C TYR A 104 -16.47 17.56 2.39
N PRO A 105 -16.08 18.67 1.74
CA PRO A 105 -15.27 18.65 0.51
C PRO A 105 -13.89 18.00 0.72
N ASN A 106 -13.38 18.00 1.95
CA ASN A 106 -12.08 17.42 2.30
C ASN A 106 -12.18 16.01 2.91
N HIS A 107 -13.37 15.38 2.95
CA HIS A 107 -13.58 14.11 3.64
C HIS A 107 -14.28 13.05 2.76
N PRO A 108 -13.60 12.53 1.73
CA PRO A 108 -14.16 11.59 0.74
C PRO A 108 -14.67 10.28 1.35
N PHE A 109 -14.09 9.85 2.49
CA PHE A 109 -14.48 8.64 3.20
C PHE A 109 -15.89 8.73 3.82
N VAL A 110 -16.37 9.94 4.13
CA VAL A 110 -17.73 10.19 4.67
C VAL A 110 -18.77 9.96 3.59
N THR A 111 -18.58 10.57 2.42
CA THR A 111 -19.43 10.40 1.24
C THR A 111 -19.55 8.93 0.87
N LEU A 112 -18.44 8.20 0.89
CA LEU A 112 -18.39 6.79 0.61
C LEU A 112 -19.09 5.92 1.68
N GLY A 113 -18.84 6.19 2.97
CA GLY A 113 -19.47 5.46 4.07
C GLY A 113 -21.00 5.59 4.05
N ILE A 114 -21.50 6.79 3.73
CA ILE A 114 -22.93 7.06 3.53
C ILE A 114 -23.45 6.31 2.30
N LEU A 115 -22.71 6.31 1.18
CA LEU A 115 -23.07 5.57 -0.04
C LEU A 115 -23.18 4.06 0.20
N LEU A 116 -22.21 3.48 0.93
CA LEU A 116 -22.20 2.05 1.27
C LEU A 116 -23.33 1.68 2.25
N GLY A 117 -23.59 2.53 3.25
CA GLY A 117 -24.73 2.35 4.16
C GLY A 117 -26.09 2.50 3.47
N TYR A 118 -26.18 3.32 2.44
CA TYR A 118 -27.40 3.47 1.65
C TYR A 118 -27.62 2.29 0.68
N LEU A 119 -26.53 1.80 0.06
CA LEU A 119 -26.55 0.60 -0.77
C LEU A 119 -26.94 -0.65 0.04
N SER A 120 -26.47 -0.79 1.29
CA SER A 120 -26.86 -1.91 2.15
C SER A 120 -28.35 -1.87 2.54
N ASN A 121 -28.89 -0.68 2.82
CA ASN A 121 -30.33 -0.50 3.09
C ASN A 121 -31.20 -0.77 1.85
N LEU A 122 -30.72 -0.48 0.64
CA LEU A 122 -31.44 -0.77 -0.60
C LEU A 122 -31.62 -2.28 -0.83
N ILE A 123 -30.59 -3.07 -0.53
CA ILE A 123 -30.64 -4.53 -0.61
C ILE A 123 -31.67 -5.10 0.38
N CYS A 124 -31.89 -4.44 1.52
CA CYS A 124 -32.91 -4.82 2.48
C CYS A 124 -34.34 -4.44 2.04
N PHE A 125 -34.53 -3.31 1.36
CA PHE A 125 -35.86 -2.80 1.00
C PHE A 125 -36.51 -3.52 -0.20
N ASP A 126 -35.72 -4.08 -1.11
CA ASP A 126 -36.22 -4.81 -2.30
C ASP A 126 -36.85 -6.18 -1.97
N ARG A 127 -36.75 -6.64 -0.72
CA ARG A 127 -37.41 -7.88 -0.23
C ARG A 127 -38.94 -7.77 -0.09
N ALA A 128 -39.53 -6.59 -0.23
CA ALA A 128 -40.98 -6.39 -0.13
C ALA A 128 -41.76 -6.71 -1.43
N ARG A 129 -41.09 -6.96 -2.56
CA ARG A 129 -41.73 -7.41 -3.80
C ARG A 129 -41.73 -8.94 -3.91
N LYS A 130 -42.83 -9.50 -4.42
CA LYS A 130 -43.09 -10.95 -4.54
C LYS A 130 -42.21 -11.68 -5.55
N GLU A 131 -41.42 -10.99 -6.37
CA GLU A 131 -40.40 -11.60 -7.22
C GLU A 131 -39.12 -10.76 -7.16
N PRO A 132 -38.23 -11.00 -6.17
CA PRO A 132 -36.96 -10.33 -6.12
C PRO A 132 -36.13 -10.77 -7.33
N THR A 133 -35.72 -9.83 -8.16
CA THR A 133 -34.61 -10.04 -9.09
C THR A 133 -33.41 -10.45 -8.24
N GLN A 134 -33.12 -11.75 -8.18
CA GLN A 134 -32.06 -12.28 -7.33
C GLN A 134 -30.71 -11.79 -7.86
N ILE A 135 -30.21 -10.69 -7.28
CA ILE A 135 -28.85 -10.24 -7.52
C ILE A 135 -27.92 -11.38 -7.08
N SER A 136 -27.13 -11.91 -8.02
CA SER A 136 -26.25 -13.02 -7.68
C SER A 136 -25.24 -12.59 -6.59
N PRO A 137 -24.98 -13.42 -5.57
CA PRO A 137 -23.97 -13.13 -4.56
C PRO A 137 -22.59 -12.82 -5.15
N LYS A 138 -22.29 -13.42 -6.32
CA LYS A 138 -21.06 -13.15 -7.10
C LYS A 138 -20.99 -11.71 -7.58
N PHE A 139 -22.11 -11.12 -8.00
CA PHE A 139 -22.18 -9.72 -8.42
C PHE A 139 -21.91 -8.77 -7.25
N ILE A 140 -22.57 -8.99 -6.11
CA ILE A 140 -22.36 -8.18 -4.90
C ILE A 140 -20.89 -8.26 -4.46
N HIS A 141 -20.32 -9.47 -4.43
CA HIS A 141 -18.92 -9.66 -4.08
C HIS A 141 -17.98 -8.90 -5.03
N ARG A 142 -18.21 -8.94 -6.34
CA ARG A 142 -17.42 -8.16 -7.32
C ARG A 142 -17.54 -6.66 -7.10
N LEU A 143 -18.75 -6.15 -6.84
CA LEU A 143 -18.97 -4.75 -6.54
C LEU A 143 -18.21 -4.33 -5.28
N LEU A 144 -18.22 -5.16 -4.23
CA LEU A 144 -17.45 -4.91 -3.01
C LEU A 144 -15.94 -4.92 -3.27
N CYS A 145 -15.43 -5.84 -4.11
CA CYS A 145 -14.02 -5.86 -4.47
C CYS A 145 -13.60 -4.59 -5.23
N TRP A 146 -14.42 -4.11 -6.16
CA TRP A 146 -14.20 -2.83 -6.84
C TRP A 146 -14.29 -1.65 -5.87
N GLY A 147 -15.27 -1.65 -4.97
CA GLY A 147 -15.39 -0.62 -3.93
C GLY A 147 -14.13 -0.55 -3.06
N ILE A 148 -13.64 -1.68 -2.56
CA ILE A 148 -12.40 -1.75 -1.78
C ILE A 148 -11.23 -1.20 -2.61
N PHE A 149 -11.04 -1.69 -3.84
CA PHE A 149 -9.95 -1.25 -4.70
C PHE A 149 -9.96 0.26 -4.95
N LEU A 150 -11.09 0.83 -5.38
CA LEU A 150 -11.22 2.25 -5.70
C LEU A 150 -10.99 3.13 -4.47
N VAL A 151 -11.49 2.71 -3.32
CA VAL A 151 -11.35 3.45 -2.06
C VAL A 151 -9.91 3.45 -1.59
N SER A 152 -9.24 2.30 -1.69
CA SER A 152 -7.83 2.18 -1.31
C SER A 152 -6.91 2.93 -2.29
N VAL A 153 -7.20 2.94 -3.59
CA VAL A 153 -6.49 3.78 -4.56
C VAL A 153 -6.74 5.26 -4.30
N ALA A 154 -7.97 5.65 -3.95
CA ALA A 154 -8.27 7.01 -3.53
C ALA A 154 -7.47 7.40 -2.27
N SER A 155 -7.31 6.49 -1.30
CA SER A 155 -6.46 6.72 -0.12
C SER A 155 -4.99 6.99 -0.49
N ILE A 156 -4.48 6.36 -1.56
CA ILE A 156 -3.12 6.64 -2.06
C ILE A 156 -3.00 8.11 -2.49
N TYR A 157 -3.95 8.58 -3.30
CA TYR A 157 -4.00 9.98 -3.75
C TYR A 157 -4.20 10.96 -2.60
N PHE A 158 -5.20 10.72 -1.75
CA PHE A 158 -5.56 11.63 -0.65
C PHE A 158 -4.52 11.70 0.45
N ARG A 159 -3.56 10.77 0.51
CA ARG A 159 -2.44 10.89 1.44
C ARG A 159 -1.59 12.12 1.15
N GLU A 160 -1.25 12.31 -0.11
CA GLU A 160 -0.28 13.32 -0.52
C GLU A 160 -0.65 13.83 -1.93
N PRO A 161 -1.74 14.62 -2.05
CA PRO A 161 -2.19 15.13 -3.34
C PRO A 161 -1.16 16.06 -3.98
N ALA A 162 -0.28 16.69 -3.19
CA ALA A 162 0.77 17.58 -3.70
C ALA A 162 1.72 16.87 -4.67
N LEU A 163 1.97 15.57 -4.53
CA LEU A 163 2.81 14.82 -5.47
C LEU A 163 2.20 14.69 -6.86
N PHE A 164 0.88 14.86 -7.02
CA PHE A 164 0.20 14.83 -8.32
C PHE A 164 0.07 16.22 -8.95
N HIS A 165 -0.12 17.26 -8.13
CA HIS A 165 -0.30 18.64 -8.61
C HIS A 165 1.01 19.43 -8.70
N SER A 166 2.03 19.02 -7.95
CA SER A 166 3.36 19.62 -7.92
C SER A 166 4.41 18.51 -7.83
N PRO A 167 4.49 17.66 -8.88
CA PRO A 167 5.33 16.47 -8.87
C PRO A 167 6.81 16.86 -8.82
N ARG A 168 7.64 15.97 -8.25
CA ARG A 168 9.07 16.22 -8.05
C ARG A 168 9.86 14.92 -8.13
N PHE A 169 11.11 15.03 -8.56
CA PHE A 169 12.03 13.90 -8.49
C PHE A 169 12.44 13.61 -7.06
N TRP A 170 12.51 12.33 -6.72
CA TRP A 170 12.99 11.84 -5.44
C TRP A 170 14.38 11.22 -5.59
N ALA A 171 15.38 11.89 -5.01
CA ALA A 171 16.76 11.45 -4.86
C ALA A 171 17.31 10.80 -6.14
N GLU A 172 17.54 9.49 -6.10
CA GLU A 172 18.12 8.69 -7.18
C GLU A 172 17.29 8.74 -8.48
N ASP A 173 15.96 8.90 -8.38
CA ASP A 173 15.06 8.96 -9.53
C ASP A 173 15.47 10.10 -10.49
N GLY A 174 15.78 11.28 -9.92
CA GLY A 174 16.24 12.45 -10.67
C GLY A 174 17.75 12.40 -10.94
N MET A 175 18.54 12.22 -9.88
CA MET A 175 19.99 12.36 -9.91
C MET A 175 20.69 11.35 -10.83
N PHE A 176 20.21 10.11 -10.85
CA PHE A 176 20.85 9.03 -11.61
C PHE A 176 20.04 8.66 -12.84
N PHE A 177 18.77 8.25 -12.67
CA PHE A 177 17.99 7.68 -13.77
C PHE A 177 17.56 8.75 -14.78
N PHE A 178 16.90 9.82 -14.33
CA PHE A 178 16.46 10.86 -15.23
C PHE A 178 17.63 11.52 -15.96
N VAL A 179 18.69 11.91 -15.24
CA VAL A 179 19.91 12.49 -15.82
C VAL A 179 20.55 11.55 -16.86
N HIS A 180 20.71 10.26 -16.53
CA HIS A 180 21.32 9.30 -17.44
C HIS A 180 20.57 9.23 -18.76
N PHE A 181 19.25 9.07 -18.74
CA PHE A 181 18.45 8.99 -19.97
C PHE A 181 18.30 10.35 -20.67
N PHE A 182 18.30 11.44 -19.92
CA PHE A 182 18.28 12.78 -20.49
C PHE A 182 19.53 13.00 -21.36
N ASN A 183 20.69 12.53 -20.88
CA ASN A 183 21.97 12.64 -21.57
C ASN A 183 22.17 11.54 -22.62
N ASN A 184 21.68 10.32 -22.38
CA ASN A 184 21.81 9.15 -23.26
C ASN A 184 20.42 8.66 -23.70
N ARG A 185 20.01 9.02 -24.92
CA ARG A 185 18.65 8.76 -25.42
C ARG A 185 18.50 7.43 -26.19
N GLY A 186 19.56 6.62 -26.25
CA GLY A 186 19.55 5.37 -26.99
C GLY A 186 18.66 4.31 -26.34
N PRO A 187 17.98 3.44 -27.11
CA PRO A 187 17.18 2.35 -26.54
C PRO A 187 18.04 1.29 -25.82
N MET A 188 19.33 1.18 -26.15
CA MET A 188 20.25 0.27 -25.48
C MET A 188 20.52 0.66 -24.02
N GLU A 189 20.31 1.92 -23.66
CA GLU A 189 20.43 2.40 -22.28
C GLU A 189 19.40 1.76 -21.34
N LEU A 190 18.34 1.14 -21.87
CA LEU A 190 17.40 0.36 -21.06
C LEU A 190 18.04 -0.82 -20.32
N PHE A 191 19.21 -1.28 -20.79
CA PHE A 191 20.00 -2.34 -20.15
C PHE A 191 21.03 -1.80 -19.14
N TRP A 192 21.08 -0.48 -18.93
CA TRP A 192 21.97 0.12 -17.95
C TRP A 192 21.63 -0.36 -16.53
N GLY A 193 22.67 -0.75 -15.78
CA GLY A 193 22.58 -1.16 -14.38
C GLY A 193 23.20 -0.10 -13.47
N PHE A 194 22.51 0.21 -12.37
CA PHE A 194 23.01 1.10 -11.33
C PHE A 194 22.90 0.39 -9.98
N GLU A 195 24.03 -0.11 -9.47
CA GLU A 195 24.19 -1.09 -8.37
C GLU A 195 23.59 -2.48 -8.67
N TYR A 196 22.39 -2.50 -9.23
CA TYR A 196 21.65 -3.67 -9.70
C TYR A 196 20.71 -3.23 -10.84
N TYR A 197 20.02 -4.18 -11.46
CA TYR A 197 19.14 -3.86 -12.58
C TYR A 197 17.81 -3.30 -12.08
N ARG A 198 17.42 -2.12 -12.60
CA ARG A 198 16.19 -1.40 -12.23
C ARG A 198 15.31 -1.13 -13.44
N LEU A 199 14.72 -2.19 -14.01
CA LEU A 199 13.93 -2.11 -15.24
C LEU A 199 12.85 -1.02 -15.22
N ILE A 200 12.08 -0.92 -14.13
CA ILE A 200 11.01 0.09 -14.03
C ILE A 200 11.57 1.51 -14.02
N HIS A 201 12.68 1.77 -13.31
CA HIS A 201 13.34 3.07 -13.33
C HIS A 201 13.80 3.43 -14.74
N ASN A 202 14.49 2.50 -15.41
CA ASN A 202 14.98 2.70 -16.77
C ASN A 202 13.85 2.98 -17.76
N LEU A 203 12.80 2.17 -17.75
CA LEU A 203 11.66 2.35 -18.64
C LEU A 203 10.94 3.68 -18.38
N THR A 204 10.78 4.05 -17.10
CA THR A 204 10.09 5.29 -16.72
C THR A 204 10.90 6.52 -17.12
N ALA A 205 12.21 6.52 -16.85
CA ALA A 205 13.11 7.59 -17.24
C ALA A 205 13.19 7.73 -18.76
N TYR A 206 13.33 6.62 -19.49
CA TYR A 206 13.31 6.60 -20.95
C TYR A 206 12.03 7.20 -21.50
N ILE A 207 10.86 6.77 -21.02
CA ILE A 207 9.57 7.31 -21.48
C ILE A 207 9.46 8.81 -21.16
N ALA A 208 9.81 9.22 -19.93
CA ALA A 208 9.71 10.61 -19.50
C ALA A 208 10.57 11.54 -20.36
N VAL A 209 11.81 11.14 -20.68
CA VAL A 209 12.72 11.95 -21.48
C VAL A 209 12.30 12.04 -22.95
N GLN A 210 11.74 10.97 -23.51
CA GLN A 210 11.42 10.90 -24.94
C GLN A 210 10.10 11.59 -25.29
N TYR A 211 9.11 11.52 -24.39
CA TYR A 211 7.73 11.85 -24.74
C TYR A 211 7.10 12.95 -23.89
N VAL A 212 7.77 13.41 -22.83
CA VAL A 212 7.18 14.35 -21.87
C VAL A 212 8.06 15.59 -21.72
N ALA A 213 7.43 16.75 -21.54
CA ALA A 213 8.15 18.00 -21.31
C ALA A 213 8.93 17.94 -19.99
N LEU A 214 10.06 18.65 -19.91
CA LEU A 214 10.92 18.65 -18.73
C LEU A 214 10.15 18.98 -17.43
N ALA A 215 9.27 19.98 -17.47
CA ALA A 215 8.46 20.38 -16.32
C ALA A 215 7.48 19.28 -15.83
N GLU A 216 7.05 18.38 -16.71
CA GLU A 216 6.09 17.32 -16.40
C GLU A 216 6.76 15.96 -16.13
N ALA A 217 8.06 15.82 -16.39
CA ALA A 217 8.77 14.55 -16.28
C ALA A 217 8.61 13.84 -14.91
N PRO A 218 8.64 14.53 -13.74
CA PRO A 218 8.42 13.85 -12.48
C PRO A 218 7.00 13.31 -12.29
N LEU A 219 6.00 13.88 -12.97
CA LEU A 219 4.63 13.36 -12.91
C LEU A 219 4.59 11.91 -13.40
N VAL A 220 5.34 11.60 -14.46
CA VAL A 220 5.45 10.25 -15.00
C VAL A 220 5.98 9.29 -13.94
N PHE A 221 7.01 9.69 -13.19
CA PHE A 221 7.58 8.89 -12.11
C PHE A 221 6.57 8.66 -10.99
N THR A 222 5.86 9.71 -10.56
CA THR A 222 4.81 9.59 -9.53
C THR A 222 3.64 8.70 -9.99
N LEU A 223 3.18 8.83 -11.24
CA LEU A 223 2.08 8.02 -11.77
C LEU A 223 2.47 6.55 -11.90
N VAL A 224 3.69 6.26 -12.35
CA VAL A 224 4.22 4.88 -12.38
C VAL A 224 4.35 4.33 -10.96
N ALA A 225 4.86 5.11 -10.00
CA ALA A 225 4.91 4.69 -8.60
C ALA A 225 3.51 4.40 -8.05
N ALA A 226 2.53 5.29 -8.27
CA ALA A 226 1.15 5.08 -7.85
C ALA A 226 0.55 3.80 -8.44
N PHE A 227 0.81 3.53 -9.72
CA PHE A 227 0.37 2.31 -10.38
C PHE A 227 0.93 1.05 -9.71
N PHE A 228 2.24 1.00 -9.45
CA PHE A 228 2.86 -0.16 -8.81
C PHE A 228 2.45 -0.30 -7.32
N THR A 229 2.26 0.80 -6.60
CA THR A 229 1.68 0.83 -5.23
C THR A 229 0.26 0.27 -5.20
N ALA A 230 -0.51 0.39 -6.29
CA ALA A 230 -1.85 -0.17 -6.37
C ALA A 230 -1.89 -1.69 -6.65
N ILE A 231 -0.79 -2.31 -7.09
CA ILE A 231 -0.78 -3.74 -7.46
C ILE A 231 -1.06 -4.67 -6.26
N PRO A 232 -0.45 -4.53 -5.07
CA PRO A 232 -0.83 -5.32 -3.90
C PRO A 232 -2.33 -5.25 -3.59
N ILE A 233 -2.92 -4.06 -3.71
CA ILE A 233 -4.35 -3.81 -3.48
C ILE A 233 -5.18 -4.56 -4.53
N ALA A 234 -4.78 -4.51 -5.81
CA ALA A 234 -5.44 -5.25 -6.88
C ALA A 234 -5.37 -6.77 -6.67
N ILE A 235 -4.22 -7.30 -6.25
CA ILE A 235 -4.05 -8.74 -5.96
C ILE A 235 -4.96 -9.17 -4.82
N VAL A 236 -5.05 -8.40 -3.74
CA VAL A 236 -5.92 -8.74 -2.61
C VAL A 236 -7.39 -8.57 -2.97
N SER A 237 -7.74 -7.53 -3.74
CA SER A 237 -9.12 -7.24 -4.13
C SER A 237 -9.66 -8.27 -5.12
N PHE A 238 -8.91 -8.60 -6.17
CA PHE A 238 -9.39 -9.42 -7.29
C PHE A 238 -8.79 -10.83 -7.34
N GLY A 239 -7.67 -11.06 -6.67
CA GLY A 239 -7.02 -12.37 -6.60
C GLY A 239 -7.78 -13.36 -5.73
N ARG A 240 -7.50 -14.65 -5.96
CA ARG A 240 -8.04 -15.76 -5.18
C ARG A 240 -6.99 -16.28 -4.22
N SER A 241 -7.33 -16.34 -2.94
CA SER A 241 -6.53 -17.01 -1.92
C SER A 241 -7.39 -17.30 -0.71
N SER A 242 -7.14 -18.44 -0.06
CA SER A 242 -7.79 -18.83 1.21
C SER A 242 -7.65 -17.78 2.30
N TYR A 243 -6.57 -16.97 2.26
CA TYR A 243 -6.29 -15.95 3.26
C TYR A 243 -7.14 -14.68 3.10
N TRP A 244 -7.73 -14.41 1.93
CA TRP A 244 -8.51 -13.19 1.69
C TRP A 244 -9.72 -13.38 0.77
N GLU A 245 -10.34 -14.55 0.75
CA GLU A 245 -11.61 -14.73 0.00
C GLU A 245 -12.74 -13.85 0.58
N ALA A 246 -12.78 -13.71 1.90
CA ALA A 246 -13.80 -12.92 2.58
C ALA A 246 -13.47 -11.42 2.55
N VAL A 247 -14.49 -10.59 2.32
CA VAL A 247 -14.38 -9.12 2.25
C VAL A 247 -13.69 -8.51 3.50
N PRO A 248 -14.03 -8.90 4.75
CA PRO A 248 -13.33 -8.37 5.93
C PRO A 248 -11.83 -8.69 5.95
N LYS A 249 -11.42 -9.86 5.43
CA LYS A 249 -10.00 -10.23 5.34
C LYS A 249 -9.27 -9.38 4.30
N LYS A 250 -9.92 -9.07 3.17
CA LYS A 250 -9.38 -8.14 2.15
C LYS A 250 -9.15 -6.75 2.75
N ILE A 251 -10.15 -6.22 3.46
CA ILE A 251 -10.07 -4.92 4.14
C ILE A 251 -8.92 -4.92 5.14
N LEU A 252 -8.79 -5.96 5.98
CA LEU A 252 -7.72 -6.07 6.97
C LEU A 252 -6.33 -6.05 6.30
N ILE A 253 -6.10 -6.87 5.29
CA ILE A 253 -4.79 -6.95 4.62
C ILE A 253 -4.43 -5.62 3.95
N ILE A 254 -5.39 -4.99 3.27
CA ILE A 254 -5.17 -3.69 2.63
C ILE A 254 -4.96 -2.58 3.65
N ALA A 255 -5.68 -2.60 4.78
CA ALA A 255 -5.47 -1.67 5.88
C ALA A 255 -4.07 -1.82 6.47
N LEU A 256 -3.61 -3.05 6.73
CA LEU A 256 -2.25 -3.31 7.21
C LEU A 256 -1.19 -2.85 6.19
N TYR A 257 -1.41 -3.08 4.90
CA TYR A 257 -0.52 -2.55 3.88
C TYR A 257 -0.45 -1.02 3.91
N LEU A 258 -1.59 -0.32 3.85
CA LEU A 258 -1.61 1.14 3.73
C LEU A 258 -1.21 1.88 5.01
N LEU A 259 -1.49 1.30 6.18
CA LEU A 259 -1.42 2.00 7.45
C LEU A 259 -0.23 1.59 8.32
N VAL A 260 0.47 0.49 8.04
CA VAL A 260 1.69 0.17 8.80
C VAL A 260 2.67 1.35 8.72
N PRO A 261 3.22 1.82 9.87
CA PRO A 261 4.11 2.96 9.91
C PRO A 261 5.37 2.72 9.05
N PHE A 262 6.00 3.79 8.55
CA PHE A 262 7.20 3.84 7.66
C PHE A 262 7.01 3.96 6.15
N SER A 263 6.01 4.71 5.69
CA SER A 263 5.84 4.93 4.25
C SER A 263 6.61 6.13 3.69
N GLN A 264 7.18 7.03 4.48
CA GLN A 264 7.73 8.31 3.98
C GLN A 264 8.72 8.15 2.82
N GLU A 265 9.78 7.37 3.01
CA GLU A 265 10.80 7.16 1.98
C GLU A 265 10.33 6.30 0.80
N THR A 266 9.22 5.57 0.93
CA THR A 266 8.72 4.65 -0.11
C THR A 266 7.48 5.17 -0.82
N TRP A 267 6.91 6.28 -0.36
CA TRP A 267 5.64 6.76 -0.87
C TRP A 267 5.81 7.42 -2.22
N LEU A 268 5.17 6.85 -3.24
CA LEU A 268 5.02 7.42 -4.58
C LEU A 268 6.33 7.88 -5.26
N ASN A 269 7.42 7.16 -5.00
CA ASN A 269 8.70 7.27 -5.71
C ASN A 269 9.13 5.91 -6.24
N LEU A 270 9.99 5.87 -7.26
CA LEU A 270 10.34 4.60 -7.91
C LEU A 270 11.25 3.74 -7.02
N ASN A 271 12.08 4.35 -6.15
CA ASN A 271 12.87 3.61 -5.16
C ASN A 271 12.00 2.71 -4.26
N GLY A 272 10.83 3.19 -3.85
CA GLY A 272 9.85 2.45 -3.05
C GLY A 272 9.19 1.28 -3.79
N ILE A 273 9.21 1.26 -5.12
CA ILE A 273 8.54 0.23 -5.92
C ILE A 273 9.22 -1.13 -5.76
N SER A 274 10.55 -1.19 -5.67
CA SER A 274 11.27 -2.47 -5.51
C SER A 274 10.83 -3.21 -4.23
N TYR A 275 10.60 -2.47 -3.15
CA TYR A 275 10.03 -3.00 -1.90
C TYR A 275 8.57 -3.42 -2.12
N THR A 276 7.75 -2.57 -2.72
CA THR A 276 6.35 -2.90 -3.01
C THR A 276 6.20 -4.17 -3.86
N LEU A 277 7.04 -4.34 -4.88
CA LEU A 277 7.07 -5.52 -5.73
C LEU A 277 7.54 -6.78 -5.01
N THR A 278 8.31 -6.61 -3.94
CA THR A 278 8.67 -7.71 -3.03
C THR A 278 7.44 -8.20 -2.26
N LEU A 279 6.59 -7.28 -1.79
CA LEU A 279 5.28 -7.65 -1.23
C LEU A 279 4.39 -8.31 -2.29
N VAL A 280 4.35 -7.78 -3.52
CA VAL A 280 3.63 -8.42 -4.64
C VAL A 280 4.08 -9.87 -4.84
N SER A 281 5.38 -10.12 -4.82
CA SER A 281 5.94 -11.48 -4.94
C SER A 281 5.47 -12.39 -3.81
N ALA A 282 5.45 -11.91 -2.57
CA ALA A 282 4.93 -12.69 -1.45
C ALA A 282 3.40 -12.93 -1.52
N LEU A 283 2.63 -11.95 -1.96
CA LEU A 283 1.19 -12.12 -2.16
C LEU A 283 0.90 -13.13 -3.28
N ILE A 284 1.68 -13.13 -4.37
CA ILE A 284 1.61 -14.16 -5.42
C ILE A 284 1.99 -15.53 -4.85
N LEU A 285 3.03 -15.61 -4.01
CA LEU A 285 3.42 -16.82 -3.28
C LEU A 285 2.32 -17.35 -2.33
N MET A 286 1.35 -16.53 -1.95
CA MET A 286 0.18 -16.92 -1.15
C MET A 286 -1.11 -17.08 -1.97
N SER A 287 -1.10 -16.71 -3.25
CA SER A 287 -2.27 -16.70 -4.13
C SER A 287 -2.47 -18.03 -4.84
N GLN A 288 -3.72 -18.34 -5.18
CA GLN A 288 -4.05 -19.39 -6.14
C GLN A 288 -3.91 -18.85 -7.58
N VAL A 289 -3.36 -19.67 -8.46
CA VAL A 289 -3.26 -19.33 -9.88
C VAL A 289 -4.51 -19.82 -10.62
N THR A 290 -5.05 -18.95 -11.45
CA THR A 290 -6.25 -19.14 -12.27
C THR A 290 -5.95 -18.63 -13.68
N PRO A 291 -6.74 -19.02 -14.70
CA PRO A 291 -6.54 -18.50 -16.05
C PRO A 291 -6.57 -16.97 -16.15
N ALA A 292 -7.35 -16.29 -15.29
CA ALA A 292 -7.51 -14.84 -15.30
C ALA A 292 -6.31 -14.06 -14.72
N ASN A 293 -5.56 -14.64 -13.79
CA ASN A 293 -4.41 -13.99 -13.14
C ASN A 293 -3.06 -14.59 -13.55
N LEU A 294 -3.04 -15.61 -14.42
CA LEU A 294 -1.85 -16.30 -14.90
C LEU A 294 -0.78 -15.33 -15.45
N TRP A 295 -1.11 -14.63 -16.53
CA TRP A 295 -0.19 -13.69 -17.18
C TRP A 295 0.12 -12.46 -16.33
N PRO A 296 -0.87 -11.83 -15.65
CA PRO A 296 -0.59 -10.75 -14.71
C PRO A 296 0.41 -11.15 -13.63
N TYR A 297 0.31 -12.34 -13.05
CA TYR A 297 1.26 -12.80 -12.02
C TYR A 297 2.66 -13.03 -12.59
N ARG A 298 2.79 -13.67 -13.75
CA ARG A 298 4.08 -13.84 -14.42
C ARG A 298 4.74 -12.49 -14.73
N ALA A 299 3.97 -11.54 -15.27
CA ALA A 299 4.46 -10.19 -15.54
C ALA A 299 4.89 -9.48 -14.25
N CYS A 300 4.07 -9.54 -13.19
CA CYS A 300 4.41 -8.95 -11.90
C CYS A 300 5.71 -9.54 -11.32
N LEU A 301 5.89 -10.86 -11.37
CA LEU A 301 7.13 -11.51 -10.90
C LEU A 301 8.35 -11.12 -11.74
N MET A 302 8.17 -10.93 -13.06
CA MET A 302 9.24 -10.51 -13.95
C MET A 302 9.65 -9.08 -13.65
N PHE A 303 8.69 -8.16 -13.54
CA PHE A 303 8.96 -6.79 -13.14
C PHE A 303 9.56 -6.72 -11.74
N ALA A 304 9.07 -7.52 -10.79
CA ALA A 304 9.60 -7.60 -9.44
C ALA A 304 11.06 -8.05 -9.42
N GLY A 305 11.37 -9.15 -10.13
CA GLY A 305 12.72 -9.68 -10.21
C GLY A 305 13.69 -8.82 -11.02
N LEU A 306 13.22 -8.11 -12.06
CA LEU A 306 14.08 -7.23 -12.89
C LEU A 306 14.16 -5.78 -12.39
N SER A 307 13.43 -5.43 -11.32
CA SER A 307 13.47 -4.07 -10.74
C SER A 307 14.02 -4.04 -9.31
N GLY A 308 14.60 -5.15 -8.83
CA GLY A 308 15.30 -5.20 -7.56
C GLY A 308 15.70 -6.59 -7.09
N VAL A 309 16.74 -6.64 -6.28
CA VAL A 309 17.28 -7.89 -5.69
C VAL A 309 16.32 -8.48 -4.65
N LEU A 310 15.51 -7.66 -3.98
CA LEU A 310 14.68 -8.07 -2.85
C LEU A 310 13.65 -9.15 -3.20
N SER A 311 13.01 -9.07 -4.37
CA SER A 311 12.06 -10.11 -4.82
C SER A 311 12.78 -11.41 -5.21
N CYS A 312 14.02 -11.31 -5.67
CA CYS A 312 14.88 -12.46 -6.00
C CYS A 312 15.25 -13.28 -4.76
N LEU A 313 15.26 -12.67 -3.56
CA LEU A 313 15.43 -13.38 -2.30
C LEU A 313 14.33 -14.42 -2.06
N PHE A 314 13.14 -14.26 -2.66
CA PHE A 314 12.03 -15.19 -2.47
C PHE A 314 12.05 -16.41 -3.40
N THR A 315 12.99 -16.46 -4.36
CA THR A 315 13.21 -17.61 -5.24
C THR A 315 13.22 -18.97 -4.51
N PRO A 316 13.96 -19.20 -3.41
CA PRO A 316 13.91 -20.47 -2.68
C PRO A 316 12.50 -20.82 -2.16
N PHE A 317 11.71 -19.85 -1.70
CA PHE A 317 10.35 -20.10 -1.22
C PHE A 317 9.37 -20.46 -2.35
N PHE A 318 9.54 -19.86 -3.53
CA PHE A 318 8.84 -20.30 -4.74
C PHE A 318 9.25 -21.73 -5.14
N GLY A 319 10.52 -22.09 -5.00
CA GLY A 319 11.04 -23.44 -5.23
C GLY A 319 10.43 -24.47 -4.27
N VAL A 320 10.40 -24.16 -2.97
CA VAL A 320 9.73 -24.99 -1.95
C VAL A 320 8.25 -25.17 -2.27
N ARG A 321 7.55 -24.09 -2.66
CA ARG A 321 6.13 -24.17 -3.03
C ARG A 321 5.92 -25.03 -4.28
N ALA A 322 6.73 -24.86 -5.32
CA ALA A 322 6.68 -25.67 -6.53
C ALA A 322 6.95 -27.15 -6.24
N TRP A 323 7.92 -27.45 -5.38
CA TRP A 323 8.24 -28.81 -4.95
C TRP A 323 7.08 -29.48 -4.20
N ILE A 324 6.39 -28.74 -3.32
CA ILE A 324 5.28 -29.29 -2.54
C ILE A 324 4.01 -29.44 -3.39
N LYS A 325 3.67 -28.43 -4.19
CA LYS A 325 2.43 -28.41 -4.98
C LYS A 325 2.52 -29.24 -6.27
N ARG A 326 3.73 -29.48 -6.78
CA ARG A 326 4.00 -30.34 -7.96
C ARG A 326 3.23 -29.94 -9.21
N ASP A 327 2.90 -28.67 -9.37
CA ASP A 327 2.21 -28.16 -10.56
C ASP A 327 3.14 -27.30 -11.44
N LYS A 328 2.82 -27.27 -12.73
CA LYS A 328 3.63 -26.60 -13.75
C LYS A 328 3.72 -25.10 -13.54
N GLU A 329 2.69 -24.47 -12.99
CA GLU A 329 2.66 -23.03 -12.90
C GLU A 329 3.55 -22.50 -11.79
N HIS A 330 3.54 -23.12 -10.60
CA HIS A 330 4.47 -22.73 -9.55
C HIS A 330 5.93 -23.02 -9.96
N LEU A 331 6.17 -24.06 -10.76
CA LEU A 331 7.49 -24.29 -11.37
C LEU A 331 7.88 -23.14 -12.33
N VAL A 332 6.97 -22.68 -13.19
CA VAL A 332 7.24 -21.54 -14.08
C VAL A 332 7.53 -20.26 -13.27
N GLN A 333 6.78 -20.00 -12.21
CA GLN A 333 7.01 -18.84 -11.34
C GLN A 333 8.38 -18.90 -10.65
N PHE A 334 8.78 -20.08 -10.16
CA PHE A 334 10.11 -20.33 -9.61
C PHE A 334 11.22 -20.10 -10.65
N LEU A 335 11.09 -20.69 -11.85
CA LEU A 335 12.08 -20.54 -12.91
C LEU A 335 12.21 -19.09 -13.37
N LEU A 336 11.10 -18.36 -13.46
CA LEU A 336 11.09 -16.95 -13.81
C LEU A 336 11.89 -16.12 -12.79
N LEU A 337 11.62 -16.27 -11.49
CA LEU A 337 12.39 -15.59 -10.46
C LEU A 337 13.84 -16.06 -10.40
N CYS A 338 14.13 -17.33 -10.72
CA CYS A 338 15.49 -17.84 -10.81
C CYS A 338 16.29 -17.14 -11.92
N VAL A 339 15.71 -17.00 -13.12
CA VAL A 339 16.32 -16.24 -14.22
C VAL A 339 16.55 -14.77 -13.81
N CYS A 340 15.54 -14.12 -13.22
CA CYS A 340 15.71 -12.76 -12.71
C CYS A 340 16.81 -12.66 -11.65
N SER A 341 16.90 -13.64 -10.75
CA SER A 341 17.92 -13.69 -9.70
C SER A 341 19.31 -13.78 -10.33
N VAL A 342 19.51 -14.66 -11.31
CA VAL A 342 20.78 -14.78 -12.04
C VAL A 342 21.16 -13.44 -12.67
N ILE A 343 20.23 -12.80 -13.40
CA ILE A 343 20.48 -11.50 -14.02
C ILE A 343 20.86 -10.45 -12.97
N GLN A 344 20.10 -10.33 -11.88
CA GLN A 344 20.34 -9.34 -10.84
C GLN A 344 21.70 -9.54 -10.17
N PHE A 345 22.02 -10.76 -9.76
CA PHE A 345 23.31 -11.05 -9.14
C PHE A 345 24.46 -10.85 -10.14
N SER A 346 24.30 -11.22 -11.41
CA SER A 346 25.30 -10.92 -12.44
C SER A 346 25.56 -9.42 -12.59
N VAL A 347 24.53 -8.58 -12.58
CA VAL A 347 24.69 -7.12 -12.64
C VAL A 347 25.36 -6.57 -11.39
N VAL A 348 24.99 -7.07 -10.20
CA VAL A 348 25.63 -6.67 -8.93
C VAL A 348 27.12 -7.00 -8.95
N PHE A 349 27.49 -8.24 -9.28
CA PHE A 349 28.89 -8.66 -9.33
C PHE A 349 29.67 -7.96 -10.43
N TYR A 350 29.06 -7.71 -11.59
CA TYR A 350 29.70 -6.95 -12.65
C TYR A 350 29.93 -5.50 -12.24
N SER A 351 28.94 -4.85 -11.62
CA SER A 351 29.08 -3.48 -11.12
C SER A 351 30.21 -3.39 -10.10
N ASP A 352 30.26 -4.32 -9.15
CA ASP A 352 31.32 -4.39 -8.15
C ASP A 352 32.71 -4.57 -8.77
N TYR A 353 32.84 -5.52 -9.69
CA TYR A 353 34.09 -5.77 -10.42
C TYR A 353 34.57 -4.55 -11.21
N MET A 354 33.65 -3.82 -11.86
CA MET A 354 34.00 -2.69 -12.72
C MET A 354 34.27 -1.39 -11.97
N THR A 355 33.53 -1.10 -10.90
CA THR A 355 33.67 0.16 -10.17
C THR A 355 34.61 0.06 -8.98
N GLY A 356 34.86 -1.14 -8.45
CA GLY A 356 35.64 -1.34 -7.21
C GLY A 356 34.99 -0.71 -5.97
N GLU A 357 33.75 -0.22 -6.10
CA GLU A 357 33.04 0.56 -5.08
C GLU A 357 31.66 -0.05 -4.72
N GLY A 358 31.23 -1.11 -5.42
CA GLY A 358 29.84 -1.58 -5.39
C GLY A 358 29.43 -2.29 -4.11
N ILE A 359 30.25 -3.23 -3.64
CA ILE A 359 30.01 -3.98 -2.40
C ILE A 359 30.74 -3.30 -1.24
N ASP A 360 31.94 -2.76 -1.46
CA ASP A 360 32.85 -2.20 -0.44
C ASP A 360 32.22 -1.15 0.48
N MET A 361 31.33 -0.28 -0.02
CA MET A 361 30.61 0.69 0.82
C MET A 361 29.56 0.05 1.76
N ARG A 362 29.27 -1.25 1.58
CA ARG A 362 28.32 -2.06 2.37
C ARG A 362 29.03 -3.10 3.26
N ILE A 363 30.37 -3.08 3.34
CA ILE A 363 31.21 -4.15 3.93
C ILE A 363 31.41 -4.09 5.46
N THR A 364 30.79 -3.16 6.19
CA THR A 364 30.69 -3.31 7.65
C THR A 364 29.31 -3.83 8.03
N PRO A 365 29.03 -5.14 7.81
CA PRO A 365 27.75 -5.69 8.21
C PRO A 365 27.55 -5.41 9.71
N PRO A 366 26.31 -5.11 10.11
CA PRO A 366 25.97 -4.99 11.51
C PRO A 366 26.41 -6.25 12.26
N SER A 367 26.72 -6.08 13.54
CA SER A 367 26.87 -7.24 14.41
C SER A 367 25.54 -8.03 14.45
N ALA A 368 25.60 -9.30 14.82
CA ALA A 368 24.40 -10.12 14.95
C ALA A 368 23.42 -9.48 15.96
N GLU A 369 23.95 -8.87 17.01
CA GLU A 369 23.19 -8.14 18.02
C GLU A 369 22.45 -6.95 17.44
N THR A 370 23.15 -6.08 16.70
CA THR A 370 22.52 -4.93 16.05
C THR A 370 21.46 -5.39 15.05
N THR A 371 21.72 -6.46 14.30
CA THR A 371 20.75 -7.00 13.34
C THR A 371 19.45 -7.40 14.03
N VAL A 372 19.53 -8.18 15.11
CA VAL A 372 18.36 -8.65 15.86
C VAL A 372 17.58 -7.48 16.46
N LEU A 373 18.28 -6.52 17.09
CA LEU A 373 17.65 -5.37 17.72
C LEU A 373 16.98 -4.45 16.70
N VAL A 374 17.62 -4.20 15.55
CA VAL A 374 17.04 -3.41 14.46
C VAL A 374 15.82 -4.11 13.88
N VAL A 375 15.90 -5.42 13.59
CA VAL A 375 14.73 -6.17 13.10
C VAL A 375 13.56 -6.09 14.08
N TRP A 376 13.80 -6.35 15.37
CA TRP A 376 12.77 -6.24 16.41
C TRP A 376 12.15 -4.84 16.46
N LEU A 377 12.99 -3.82 16.58
CA LEU A 377 12.60 -2.43 16.73
C LEU A 377 11.79 -1.93 15.51
N ARG A 378 12.36 -2.11 14.32
CA ARG A 378 11.88 -1.50 13.07
C ARG A 378 10.74 -2.26 12.41
N THR A 379 10.55 -3.53 12.71
CA THR A 379 9.49 -4.32 12.07
C THR A 379 8.35 -4.67 13.03
N LEU A 380 8.67 -5.12 14.25
CA LEU A 380 7.67 -5.57 15.22
C LEU A 380 7.21 -4.44 16.13
N LEU A 381 8.13 -3.81 16.86
CA LEU A 381 7.76 -2.82 17.87
C LEU A 381 7.13 -1.59 17.24
N THR A 382 7.66 -1.11 16.11
CA THR A 382 7.09 0.07 15.47
C THR A 382 5.69 -0.17 14.92
N ALA A 383 5.40 -1.37 14.39
CA ALA A 383 4.05 -1.69 13.94
C ALA A 383 3.04 -1.53 15.09
N VAL A 384 3.44 -1.85 16.32
CA VAL A 384 2.58 -1.81 17.51
C VAL A 384 2.55 -0.42 18.17
N SER A 385 3.70 0.24 18.35
CA SER A 385 3.78 1.51 19.08
C SER A 385 5.03 2.31 18.70
N LEU A 386 4.82 3.48 18.10
CA LEU A 386 5.91 4.42 17.81
C LEU A 386 6.58 4.99 19.09
N PRO A 387 5.85 5.41 20.15
CA PRO A 387 6.49 5.86 21.39
C PRO A 387 7.36 4.80 22.05
N ALA A 388 6.89 3.55 22.12
CA ALA A 388 7.68 2.45 22.68
C ALA A 388 8.93 2.17 21.83
N THR A 389 8.82 2.30 20.51
CA THR A 389 9.96 2.19 19.60
C THR A 389 11.01 3.26 19.90
N ILE A 390 10.62 4.53 20.04
CA ILE A 390 11.58 5.61 20.37
C ILE A 390 12.27 5.33 21.71
N TYR A 391 11.51 4.89 22.71
CA TYR A 391 12.07 4.54 24.01
C TYR A 391 13.09 3.39 23.92
N CYS A 392 12.75 2.29 23.25
CA CYS A 392 13.65 1.16 23.06
C CYS A 392 14.86 1.52 22.20
N ALA A 393 14.69 2.35 21.15
CA ALA A 393 15.78 2.85 20.33
C ALA A 393 16.83 3.58 21.17
N ASN A 394 16.38 4.47 22.07
CA ASN A 394 17.27 5.19 22.98
C ASN A 394 17.97 4.25 23.95
N ALA A 395 17.25 3.25 24.50
CA ALA A 395 17.84 2.24 25.39
C ALA A 395 18.87 1.35 24.69
N PHE A 396 18.64 0.95 23.43
CA PHE A 396 19.60 0.16 22.67
C PHE A 396 20.82 0.99 22.28
N THR A 397 20.61 2.25 21.92
CA THR A 397 21.70 3.17 21.59
C THR A 397 22.59 3.44 22.80
N SER A 398 22.02 3.64 24.00
CA SER A 398 22.82 3.79 25.22
C SER A 398 23.53 2.48 25.61
N GLY A 399 22.92 1.33 25.29
CA GLY A 399 23.52 0.01 25.47
C GLY A 399 24.76 -0.26 24.61
N LEU A 400 25.00 0.49 23.52
CA LEU A 400 26.20 0.32 22.68
C LEU A 400 27.50 0.48 23.46
N SER A 401 27.49 1.27 24.53
CA SER A 401 28.65 1.46 25.43
C SER A 401 28.86 0.29 26.41
N PHE A 402 27.93 -0.66 26.49
CA PHE A 402 27.93 -1.78 27.43
C PHE A 402 27.69 -3.11 26.69
N PRO A 403 28.74 -3.73 26.11
CA PRO A 403 28.62 -4.88 25.21
C PRO A 403 27.80 -6.05 25.79
N ASP A 404 27.99 -6.37 27.07
CA ASP A 404 27.25 -7.46 27.74
C ASP A 404 25.74 -7.16 27.82
N LEU A 405 25.37 -5.92 28.11
CA LEU A 405 23.97 -5.49 28.18
C LEU A 405 23.34 -5.49 26.78
N TYR A 406 24.09 -5.04 25.77
CA TYR A 406 23.65 -5.03 24.38
C TYR A 406 23.40 -6.46 23.87
N LEU A 407 24.30 -7.39 24.18
CA LEU A 407 24.14 -8.81 23.88
C LEU A 407 22.91 -9.41 24.59
N GLN A 408 22.71 -9.09 25.88
CA GLN A 408 21.52 -9.53 26.63
C GLN A 408 20.23 -9.03 25.99
N TYR A 409 20.16 -7.75 25.60
CA TYR A 409 19.01 -7.22 24.87
C TYR A 409 18.78 -7.99 23.57
N SER A 410 19.81 -8.18 22.76
CA SER A 410 19.71 -8.94 21.51
C SER A 410 19.14 -10.34 21.73
N LEU A 411 19.68 -11.10 22.68
CA LEU A 411 19.22 -12.46 22.97
C LEU A 411 17.76 -12.48 23.41
N ILE A 412 17.36 -11.57 24.32
CA ILE A 412 15.98 -11.49 24.81
C ILE A 412 15.02 -11.15 23.65
N TYR A 413 15.27 -10.06 22.92
CA TYR A 413 14.35 -9.62 21.86
C TYR A 413 14.39 -10.54 20.64
N GLY A 414 15.51 -11.20 20.35
CA GLY A 414 15.61 -12.26 19.35
C GLY A 414 14.76 -13.47 19.71
N LEU A 415 14.84 -13.96 20.94
CA LEU A 415 14.00 -15.07 21.42
C LEU A 415 12.52 -14.70 21.41
N ILE A 416 12.16 -13.47 21.78
CA ILE A 416 10.76 -13.00 21.70
C ILE A 416 10.30 -12.96 20.23
N THR A 417 11.12 -12.45 19.30
CA THR A 417 10.82 -12.46 17.85
C THR A 417 10.51 -13.87 17.36
N LEU A 418 11.42 -14.81 17.62
CA LEU A 418 11.28 -16.20 17.18
C LEU A 418 10.10 -16.90 17.88
N GLY A 419 9.86 -16.59 19.16
CA GLY A 419 8.71 -17.07 19.93
C GLY A 419 7.38 -16.61 19.33
N ILE A 420 7.27 -15.33 18.97
CA ILE A 420 6.09 -14.76 18.30
C ILE A 420 5.85 -15.47 16.96
N LEU A 421 6.87 -15.54 16.11
CA LEU A 421 6.74 -16.19 14.79
C LEU A 421 6.38 -17.68 14.93
N GLY A 422 7.09 -18.40 15.80
CA GLY A 422 6.85 -19.81 16.07
C GLY A 422 5.44 -20.06 16.60
N PHE A 423 4.93 -19.18 17.48
CA PHE A 423 3.57 -19.25 17.99
C PHE A 423 2.52 -19.13 16.87
N TYR A 424 2.65 -18.13 15.99
CA TYR A 424 1.69 -17.91 14.90
C TYR A 424 1.77 -18.98 13.79
N VAL A 425 2.98 -19.39 13.42
CA VAL A 425 3.18 -20.46 12.41
C VAL A 425 2.66 -21.79 12.93
N ARG A 426 3.01 -22.18 14.16
CA ARG A 426 2.55 -23.43 14.77
C ARG A 426 1.05 -23.42 15.05
N GLY A 427 0.50 -22.27 15.43
CA GLY A 427 -0.93 -22.14 15.73
C GLY A 427 -1.83 -22.30 14.51
N THR A 428 -1.33 -22.00 13.31
CA THR A 428 -2.09 -22.13 12.06
C THR A 428 -1.84 -23.44 11.32
N CYS A 429 -0.68 -24.07 11.48
CA CYS A 429 -0.24 -25.25 10.71
C CYS A 429 -0.38 -25.08 9.19
N ASP A 430 -0.30 -23.84 8.71
CA ASP A 430 -0.53 -23.49 7.31
C ASP A 430 0.79 -23.20 6.59
N LEU A 431 1.00 -23.86 5.45
CA LEU A 431 2.23 -23.73 4.66
C LEU A 431 2.45 -22.29 4.16
N GLY A 432 1.40 -21.59 3.73
CA GLY A 432 1.56 -20.22 3.23
C GLY A 432 1.93 -19.25 4.33
N VAL A 433 1.42 -19.44 5.55
CA VAL A 433 1.86 -18.67 6.73
C VAL A 433 3.32 -18.95 7.06
N ALA A 434 3.76 -20.22 7.02
CA ALA A 434 5.16 -20.58 7.23
C ALA A 434 6.09 -19.96 6.17
N LEU A 435 5.69 -20.01 4.89
CA LEU A 435 6.43 -19.38 3.79
C LEU A 435 6.49 -17.87 3.93
N LEU A 436 5.38 -17.21 4.32
CA LEU A 436 5.34 -15.77 4.58
C LEU A 436 6.27 -15.37 5.73
N ALA A 437 6.28 -16.13 6.82
CA ALA A 437 7.19 -15.90 7.95
C ALA A 437 8.67 -16.07 7.53
N GLY A 438 8.97 -17.07 6.69
CA GLY A 438 10.29 -17.24 6.10
C GLY A 438 10.70 -16.07 5.20
N CYS A 439 9.78 -15.59 4.35
CA CYS A 439 10.00 -14.40 3.52
C CYS A 439 10.26 -13.15 4.36
N PHE A 440 9.48 -12.95 5.44
CA PHE A 440 9.69 -11.87 6.40
C PHE A 440 11.10 -11.92 7.00
N LEU A 441 11.49 -13.07 7.57
CA LEU A 441 12.79 -13.21 8.22
C LEU A 441 13.94 -12.94 7.26
N LEU A 442 13.89 -13.55 6.07
CA LEU A 442 14.92 -13.36 5.06
C LEU A 442 15.02 -11.90 4.62
N LEU A 443 13.87 -11.26 4.33
CA LEU A 443 13.85 -9.87 3.90
C LEU A 443 14.30 -8.91 5.01
N ALA A 444 13.84 -9.09 6.25
CA ALA A 444 14.18 -8.24 7.38
C ALA A 444 15.69 -8.29 7.71
N VAL A 445 16.26 -9.50 7.72
CA VAL A 445 17.70 -9.68 7.92
C VAL A 445 18.48 -9.09 6.75
N PHE A 446 18.11 -9.40 5.51
CA PHE A 446 18.80 -8.88 4.33
C PHE A 446 18.77 -7.34 4.28
N SER A 447 17.60 -6.73 4.51
CA SER A 447 17.42 -5.28 4.59
C SER A 447 18.29 -4.62 5.67
N THR A 448 18.49 -5.30 6.80
CA THR A 448 19.30 -4.79 7.91
C THR A 448 20.79 -4.94 7.63
N VAL A 449 21.21 -6.06 7.05
CA VAL A 449 22.62 -6.36 6.77
C VAL A 449 23.15 -5.53 5.60
N PHE A 450 22.36 -5.42 4.53
CA PHE A 450 22.79 -4.78 3.27
C PHE A 450 22.20 -3.38 3.06
N GLY A 451 21.41 -2.88 4.01
CA GLY A 451 20.92 -1.51 3.99
C GLY A 451 22.02 -0.50 4.30
N VAL A 452 21.83 0.74 3.87
CA VAL A 452 22.75 1.87 4.14
C VAL A 452 22.37 2.53 5.47
N GLY A 453 23.04 2.13 6.55
CA GLY A 453 22.77 2.60 7.92
C GLY A 453 24.01 3.12 8.66
N GLY A 454 25.10 3.46 7.96
CA GLY A 454 26.36 3.91 8.56
C GLY A 454 27.19 2.77 9.18
N PRO A 455 28.27 3.08 9.94
CA PRO A 455 29.16 2.05 10.51
C PRO A 455 28.41 1.03 11.38
N GLY A 456 28.51 -0.25 11.01
CA GLY A 456 27.80 -1.35 11.67
C GLY A 456 26.27 -1.23 11.64
N ASN A 457 25.71 -0.41 10.73
CA ASN A 457 24.28 -0.13 10.57
C ASN A 457 23.53 0.30 11.84
N THR A 458 24.26 0.85 12.82
CA THR A 458 23.69 1.34 14.08
C THR A 458 22.74 2.53 13.89
N ALA A 459 22.86 3.29 12.79
CA ALA A 459 21.94 4.39 12.51
C ALA A 459 20.50 3.91 12.25
N PHE A 460 20.29 2.62 11.93
CA PHE A 460 18.95 2.04 11.83
C PHE A 460 18.26 1.82 13.18
N LEU A 461 18.96 1.98 14.30
CA LEU A 461 18.30 2.11 15.60
C LEU A 461 17.48 3.40 15.67
N HIS A 462 17.86 4.44 14.91
CA HIS A 462 17.09 5.68 14.82
C HIS A 462 15.88 5.53 13.90
N ILE A 463 14.71 5.99 14.35
CA ILE A 463 13.44 5.66 13.69
C ILE A 463 13.24 6.32 12.32
N THR A 464 13.92 7.43 12.04
CA THR A 464 13.78 8.16 10.78
C THR A 464 14.75 7.69 9.70
N ASN A 465 15.67 6.78 10.01
CA ASN A 465 16.72 6.39 9.07
C ASN A 465 16.34 5.12 8.32
N GLY A 466 16.47 5.14 7.00
CA GLY A 466 16.31 3.96 6.15
C GLY A 466 14.93 3.33 6.26
N MET A 467 13.89 4.14 6.41
CA MET A 467 12.51 3.66 6.61
C MET A 467 12.06 2.70 5.50
N ARG A 468 12.56 2.92 4.28
CA ARG A 468 12.30 2.06 3.13
C ARG A 468 12.69 0.60 3.32
N TYR A 469 13.72 0.31 4.10
CA TYR A 469 14.21 -1.05 4.32
C TYR A 469 13.26 -1.89 5.19
N PHE A 470 12.41 -1.25 5.99
CA PHE A 470 11.64 -1.91 7.05
C PHE A 470 10.13 -1.88 6.85
N TYR A 471 9.61 -1.03 5.96
CA TYR A 471 8.17 -0.94 5.69
C TYR A 471 7.55 -2.28 5.28
N ILE A 472 8.08 -2.92 4.24
CA ILE A 472 7.52 -4.18 3.75
C ILE A 472 7.74 -5.36 4.72
N PRO A 473 8.92 -5.52 5.36
CA PRO A 473 9.06 -6.44 6.47
C PRO A 473 8.01 -6.24 7.59
N ALA A 474 7.72 -4.99 7.97
CA ALA A 474 6.68 -4.68 8.95
C ALA A 474 5.28 -5.09 8.46
N VAL A 475 4.95 -4.85 7.19
CA VAL A 475 3.69 -5.34 6.59
C VAL A 475 3.65 -6.87 6.62
N MET A 476 4.73 -7.57 6.26
CA MET A 476 4.75 -9.03 6.26
C MET A 476 4.58 -9.62 7.66
N VAL A 477 5.26 -9.09 8.67
CA VAL A 477 5.14 -9.62 10.04
C VAL A 477 3.76 -9.37 10.63
N THR A 478 3.14 -8.22 10.34
CA THR A 478 1.76 -7.96 10.77
C THR A 478 0.76 -8.89 10.07
N LEU A 479 1.00 -9.29 8.82
CA LEU A 479 0.22 -10.34 8.15
C LEU A 479 0.43 -11.73 8.77
N VAL A 480 1.64 -12.07 9.22
CA VAL A 480 1.90 -13.29 9.99
C VAL A 480 1.14 -13.26 11.32
N MET A 481 1.15 -12.13 12.03
CA MET A 481 0.41 -11.95 13.29
C MET A 481 -1.12 -11.97 13.08
N ALA A 482 -1.59 -11.51 11.93
CA ALA A 482 -3.00 -11.59 11.52
C ALA A 482 -3.41 -13.01 11.09
N SER A 483 -2.47 -13.94 10.87
CA SER A 483 -2.73 -15.24 10.26
C SER A 483 -3.82 -16.08 10.94
N PRO A 484 -4.05 -16.04 12.27
CA PRO A 484 -5.16 -16.80 12.85
C PRO A 484 -6.54 -16.26 12.43
N ILE A 485 -6.65 -14.96 12.13
CA ILE A 485 -7.84 -14.35 11.54
C ILE A 485 -7.92 -14.70 10.05
N LEU A 486 -6.79 -14.71 9.34
CA LEU A 486 -6.76 -14.99 7.90
C LEU A 486 -7.04 -16.46 7.56
N CYS A 487 -6.61 -17.41 8.39
CA CYS A 487 -6.83 -18.85 8.20
C CYS A 487 -8.18 -19.33 8.75
N ALA A 488 -8.89 -18.48 9.50
CA ALA A 488 -10.20 -18.75 10.05
C ALA A 488 -11.24 -19.17 8.99
N ALA A 489 -11.88 -20.32 9.17
CA ALA A 489 -13.03 -20.72 8.35
C ALA A 489 -14.36 -20.07 8.81
N ASN A 490 -14.55 -19.85 10.12
CA ASN A 490 -15.79 -19.29 10.68
C ASN A 490 -15.53 -18.12 11.65
N PRO A 491 -15.90 -16.87 11.32
CA PRO A 491 -15.59 -15.69 12.13
C PRO A 491 -16.30 -15.64 13.50
N THR A 492 -17.48 -16.26 13.66
CA THR A 492 -18.30 -16.12 14.89
C THR A 492 -17.80 -16.95 16.08
N LEU A 493 -17.35 -18.18 15.83
CA LEU A 493 -16.77 -19.03 16.86
C LEU A 493 -15.41 -18.49 17.35
N MET A 494 -14.83 -17.57 16.58
CA MET A 494 -13.47 -17.09 16.74
C MET A 494 -13.36 -15.78 17.52
N LEU A 495 -14.42 -14.97 17.58
CA LEU A 495 -14.41 -13.73 18.37
C LEU A 495 -14.01 -14.01 19.83
N LYS A 496 -14.50 -15.10 20.45
CA LYS A 496 -14.19 -15.44 21.86
C LYS A 496 -12.74 -15.91 22.08
N LYS A 497 -12.11 -16.54 21.10
CA LYS A 497 -10.74 -17.09 21.21
C LYS A 497 -9.66 -16.15 20.70
N GLN A 498 -10.03 -15.13 19.93
CA GLN A 498 -9.08 -14.25 19.22
C GLN A 498 -9.21 -12.77 19.60
N ILE A 499 -9.90 -12.43 20.70
CA ILE A 499 -10.05 -11.03 21.18
C ILE A 499 -8.70 -10.32 21.23
N ALA A 500 -7.67 -10.98 21.79
CA ALA A 500 -6.33 -10.43 21.89
C ALA A 500 -5.73 -10.09 20.51
N ILE A 501 -5.95 -10.93 19.49
CA ILE A 501 -5.44 -10.71 18.13
C ILE A 501 -6.20 -9.56 17.47
N TYR A 502 -7.52 -9.49 17.62
CA TYR A 502 -8.30 -8.35 17.13
C TYR A 502 -7.88 -7.04 17.81
N GLY A 503 -7.65 -7.06 19.12
CA GLY A 503 -7.12 -5.91 19.86
C GLY A 503 -5.75 -5.48 19.36
N LEU A 504 -4.87 -6.43 19.08
CA LEU A 504 -3.55 -6.18 18.50
C LEU A 504 -3.63 -5.59 17.08
N MET A 505 -4.49 -6.12 16.21
CA MET A 505 -4.69 -5.57 14.87
C MET A 505 -5.29 -4.16 14.93
N ALA A 506 -6.24 -3.91 15.83
CA ALA A 506 -6.82 -2.59 16.05
C ALA A 506 -5.75 -1.60 16.55
N LEU A 507 -4.88 -2.02 17.46
CA LEU A 507 -3.76 -1.22 17.95
C LEU A 507 -2.77 -0.88 16.82
N ILE A 508 -2.38 -1.85 16.00
CA ILE A 508 -1.49 -1.63 14.85
C ILE A 508 -2.10 -0.65 13.86
N ILE A 509 -3.39 -0.83 13.53
CA ILE A 509 -4.11 0.07 12.61
C ILE A 509 -4.20 1.47 13.21
N HIS A 510 -4.51 1.61 14.50
CA HIS A 510 -4.60 2.89 15.18
C HIS A 510 -3.25 3.63 15.19
N ASN A 511 -2.18 2.96 15.61
CA ASN A 511 -0.82 3.50 15.58
C ASN A 511 -0.39 3.87 14.15
N GLY A 512 -0.86 3.10 13.17
CA GLY A 512 -0.69 3.38 11.76
C GLY A 512 -1.38 4.67 11.30
N VAL A 513 -2.66 4.85 11.66
CA VAL A 513 -3.44 6.06 11.36
C VAL A 513 -2.82 7.29 12.03
N ASP A 514 -2.40 7.17 13.30
CA ASP A 514 -1.75 8.26 14.03
C ASP A 514 -0.41 8.64 13.37
N GLY A 515 0.38 7.63 12.98
CA GLY A 515 1.62 7.83 12.24
C GLY A 515 1.42 8.39 10.82
N TYR A 516 0.28 8.10 10.20
CA TYR A 516 -0.04 8.49 8.82
C TYR A 516 -0.06 10.01 8.65
N GLY A 517 -0.52 10.76 9.66
CA GLY A 517 -0.55 12.22 9.64
C GLY A 517 0.72 12.90 10.16
N TYR A 518 1.52 12.23 10.99
CA TYR A 518 2.71 12.82 11.60
C TYR A 518 3.96 12.71 10.71
N LEU A 519 4.01 11.67 9.89
CA LEU A 519 5.14 11.37 9.03
C LEU A 519 4.99 12.07 7.67
N ASN A 520 5.39 13.34 7.60
CA ASN A 520 5.40 14.16 6.38
C ASN A 520 6.12 13.48 5.21
N VAL A 521 5.40 13.19 4.13
CA VAL A 521 5.98 12.74 2.85
C VAL A 521 6.48 13.94 2.03
N TYR A 522 5.92 15.11 2.30
CA TYR A 522 6.19 16.37 1.63
C TYR A 522 6.59 17.46 2.62
N GLU A 523 7.71 18.14 2.34
CA GLU A 523 8.07 19.37 3.03
C GLU A 523 7.92 20.56 2.08
N GLN A 524 7.23 21.61 2.54
CA GLN A 524 7.04 22.84 1.76
C GLN A 524 8.34 23.57 1.47
N ALA A 525 9.39 23.34 2.26
CA ALA A 525 10.71 23.93 2.08
C ALA A 525 11.50 23.30 0.92
N TRP A 526 11.07 22.15 0.38
CA TRP A 526 11.79 21.50 -0.71
C TRP A 526 11.63 22.27 -2.03
N PRO A 527 12.62 22.16 -2.94
CA PRO A 527 12.58 22.85 -4.23
C PRO A 527 11.33 22.45 -5.04
N LYS A 528 10.62 23.43 -5.59
CA LYS A 528 9.54 23.17 -6.55
C LYS A 528 10.14 22.87 -7.92
N TRP A 529 9.82 21.71 -8.47
CA TRP A 529 10.38 21.24 -9.72
C TRP A 529 10.17 22.20 -10.90
N GLU A 530 8.96 22.72 -11.07
CA GLU A 530 8.62 23.64 -12.15
C GLU A 530 9.50 24.90 -12.13
N GLU A 531 9.72 25.49 -10.95
CA GLU A 531 10.60 26.65 -10.79
C GLU A 531 12.06 26.30 -11.14
N GLN A 532 12.52 25.10 -10.78
CA GLN A 532 13.88 24.63 -11.09
C GLN A 532 14.07 24.33 -12.57
N ALA A 533 13.08 23.71 -13.22
CA ALA A 533 13.10 23.45 -14.65
C ALA A 533 13.15 24.75 -15.45
N ASN A 534 12.34 25.75 -15.08
CA ASN A 534 12.34 27.06 -15.73
C ASN A 534 13.68 27.79 -15.57
N ARG A 535 14.27 27.78 -14.37
CA ARG A 535 15.61 28.36 -14.14
C ARG A 535 16.69 27.69 -14.98
N TRP A 536 16.61 26.38 -15.18
CA TRP A 536 17.55 25.67 -16.05
C TRP A 536 17.33 26.00 -17.53
N LEU A 537 16.08 26.17 -17.98
CA LEU A 537 15.78 26.61 -19.35
C LEU A 537 16.34 28.02 -19.62
N GLU A 538 16.29 28.91 -18.64
CA GLU A 538 16.88 30.26 -18.73
C GLU A 538 18.42 30.23 -18.65
N ASN A 539 18.97 29.35 -17.82
CA ASN A 539 20.41 29.19 -17.65
C ASN A 539 20.78 27.69 -17.51
N PRO A 540 21.16 27.03 -18.61
CA PRO A 540 21.48 25.59 -18.59
C PRO A 540 22.66 25.18 -17.71
N GLN A 541 23.46 26.15 -17.22
CA GLN A 541 24.54 25.91 -16.25
C GLN A 541 24.04 25.90 -14.79
N HIS A 542 22.77 26.26 -14.55
CA HIS A 542 22.19 26.24 -13.21
C HIS A 542 22.02 24.79 -12.72
N PRO A 543 22.61 24.40 -11.57
CA PRO A 543 22.36 23.07 -11.00
C PRO A 543 20.92 22.99 -10.51
N ILE A 544 20.16 22.03 -11.03
CA ILE A 544 18.77 21.82 -10.63
C ILE A 544 18.75 21.14 -9.27
N GLN A 545 18.05 21.73 -8.30
CA GLN A 545 17.82 21.13 -6.99
C GLN A 545 16.60 20.22 -7.04
N ILE A 546 16.68 19.04 -6.43
CA ILE A 546 15.57 18.07 -6.35
C ILE A 546 15.32 17.67 -4.89
N ALA A 547 14.27 16.90 -4.64
CA ALA A 547 13.95 16.40 -3.30
C ALA A 547 14.69 15.08 -3.01
N PRO A 548 14.96 14.74 -1.74
CA PRO A 548 14.89 15.62 -0.58
C PRO A 548 16.00 16.69 -0.63
N ALA A 549 15.97 17.66 0.29
CA ALA A 549 16.95 18.75 0.31
C ALA A 549 18.41 18.23 0.28
N GLY A 550 19.25 18.89 -0.52
CA GLY A 550 20.67 18.54 -0.69
C GLY A 550 20.97 17.80 -2.00
N PHE A 551 19.98 17.16 -2.63
CA PHE A 551 20.16 16.51 -3.92
C PHE A 551 20.16 17.52 -5.07
N LYS A 552 21.07 17.31 -6.03
CA LYS A 552 21.24 18.15 -7.22
C LYS A 552 21.42 17.27 -8.44
N MET A 553 21.04 17.80 -9.60
CA MET A 553 21.21 17.13 -10.88
C MET A 553 21.71 18.10 -11.94
N HIS A 554 22.48 17.56 -12.89
CA HIS A 554 23.09 18.31 -13.99
C HIS A 554 22.62 17.72 -15.31
N LEU A 555 21.93 18.53 -16.13
CA LEU A 555 21.43 18.13 -17.43
C LEU A 555 22.29 18.77 -18.53
N THR A 556 22.70 17.97 -19.53
CA THR A 556 23.47 18.49 -20.67
C THR A 556 22.55 19.31 -21.58
N PRO A 557 22.94 20.54 -21.97
CA PRO A 557 22.10 21.38 -22.85
C PRO A 557 21.78 20.69 -24.18
N PRO A 558 20.59 20.94 -24.79
CA PRO A 558 20.17 20.27 -26.03
C PRO A 558 21.09 20.50 -27.24
N GLY A 559 21.93 21.54 -27.22
CA GLY A 559 22.85 21.90 -28.31
C GLY A 559 24.24 21.27 -28.25
N ASP A 560 24.59 20.59 -27.16
CA ASP A 560 25.93 20.02 -26.92
C ASP A 560 26.01 18.51 -27.25
N LYS A 561 25.13 18.00 -28.13
CA LYS A 561 25.01 16.57 -28.46
C LYS A 561 25.30 16.22 -29.91
#